data_AF-A0AAP0RF37-F1
#
_entry.id   AF-A0AAP0RF37-F1
#
_cell.length_a   1.000
_cell.length_b   1.000
_cell.length_c   1.000
_cell.angle_alpha   90.00
_cell.angle_beta   90.00
_cell.angle_gamma   90.00
#
_symmetry.space_group_name_H-M   'P 1'
#
loop_
_entity.id
_entity.type
_entity.pdbx_description
1 polymer ?
#
loop_
_entity_poly.entity_id
_entity_poly.type
_entity_poly.pdbx_seq_one_letter_code
_entity_poly.pdbx_strand_id
1 'polypeptide(L)'
;MAVFWEFFVRSLVFTAVISAIVVGGREIQGEESGEEADRVRNLPGQPAVGFGHYAGYVKLRPKDEKALFYWFFEAQDGSLP
;
A
#
# COMPACT_ATOMS: atom_id res chain seq x y z
N MET A 1 41.06 -30.33 -6.78
CA MET A 1 40.20 -30.16 -5.58
C MET A 1 40.04 -28.69 -5.16
N ALA A 2 41.14 -27.92 -4.99
CA ALA A 2 41.06 -26.51 -4.55
C ALA A 2 40.34 -25.58 -5.53
N VAL A 3 40.59 -25.70 -6.84
CA VAL A 3 39.97 -24.80 -7.86
C VAL A 3 38.45 -24.96 -7.93
N PHE A 4 37.95 -26.18 -7.74
CA PHE A 4 36.51 -26.48 -7.71
C PHE A 4 35.81 -25.81 -6.51
N TRP A 5 36.47 -25.79 -5.36
CA TRP A 5 35.97 -25.14 -4.15
C TRP A 5 35.88 -23.62 -4.31
N GLU A 6 36.86 -23.00 -4.97
CA GLU A 6 36.83 -21.57 -5.32
C GLU A 6 35.65 -21.22 -6.23
N PHE A 7 35.36 -22.06 -7.25
CA PHE A 7 34.18 -21.86 -8.10
C PHE A 7 32.87 -22.02 -7.34
N PHE A 8 32.79 -22.98 -6.43
CA PHE A 8 31.61 -23.22 -5.60
C PHE A 8 31.33 -22.05 -4.64
N VAL A 9 32.35 -21.57 -3.94
CA VAL A 9 32.24 -20.42 -3.02
C VAL A 9 31.89 -19.14 -3.79
N ARG A 10 32.50 -18.91 -4.95
CA ARG A 10 32.19 -17.73 -5.79
C ARG A 10 30.78 -17.79 -6.37
N SER A 11 30.29 -18.98 -6.73
CA SER A 11 28.90 -19.18 -7.15
C SER A 11 27.92 -18.86 -6.03
N LEU A 12 28.21 -19.31 -4.80
CA LEU A 12 27.37 -19.03 -3.63
C LEU A 12 27.28 -17.52 -3.34
N VAL A 13 28.41 -16.80 -3.34
CA VAL A 13 28.41 -15.34 -3.16
C VAL A 13 27.67 -14.63 -4.28
N PHE A 14 27.84 -15.07 -5.53
CA PHE A 14 27.15 -14.49 -6.68
C PHE A 14 25.63 -14.64 -6.56
N THR A 15 25.14 -15.83 -6.16
CA THR A 15 23.71 -16.06 -5.93
C THR A 15 23.15 -15.23 -4.78
N ALA A 16 23.93 -15.06 -3.70
CA ALA A 16 23.53 -14.22 -2.56
C ALA A 16 23.43 -12.73 -2.95
N VAL A 17 24.34 -12.23 -3.78
CA VAL A 17 24.30 -10.85 -4.30
C VAL A 17 23.08 -10.63 -5.21
N ILE A 18 22.79 -11.57 -6.12
CA ILE A 18 21.60 -11.50 -6.97
C ILE A 18 20.32 -11.54 -6.12
N SER A 19 20.27 -12.41 -5.10
CA SER A 19 19.15 -12.48 -4.17
C SER A 19 18.94 -11.16 -3.43
N ALA A 20 20.01 -10.53 -2.93
CA ALA A 20 19.94 -9.24 -2.26
C ALA A 20 19.42 -8.12 -3.18
N ILE A 21 19.84 -8.11 -4.45
CA ILE A 21 19.35 -7.13 -5.44
C ILE A 21 17.86 -7.34 -5.76
N VAL A 22 17.41 -8.59 -5.92
CA VAL A 22 16.01 -8.91 -6.22
C VAL A 22 15.09 -8.66 -5.02
N VAL A 23 15.57 -8.92 -3.80
CA VAL A 23 14.83 -8.65 -2.56
C VAL A 23 14.77 -7.14 -2.27
N GLY A 24 15.88 -6.41 -2.49
CA GLY A 24 15.91 -4.94 -2.35
C GLY A 24 15.11 -4.18 -3.41
N GLY A 25 14.76 -4.82 -4.53
CA GLY A 25 13.90 -4.25 -5.58
C GLY A 25 12.39 -4.41 -5.36
N ARG A 26 11.97 -5.06 -4.26
CA ARG A 26 10.56 -5.26 -3.91
C ARG A 26 10.10 -4.28 -2.83
N GLU A 27 10.15 -3.00 -3.14
CA GLU A 27 9.53 -1.97 -2.32
C GLU A 27 8.62 -1.10 -3.20
N ILE A 28 7.47 -1.67 -3.54
CA ILE A 28 6.21 -0.92 -3.58
C ILE A 28 5.17 -1.92 -3.08
N GLN A 29 5.11 -2.09 -1.75
CA GLN A 29 3.85 -2.54 -1.17
C GLN A 29 2.85 -1.45 -1.55
N GLY A 30 1.91 -1.79 -2.43
CA GLY A 30 0.69 -1.01 -2.56
C GLY A 30 0.09 -1.02 -1.18
N GLU A 31 0.21 0.11 -0.50
CA GLU A 31 -0.44 0.37 0.77
C GLU A 31 -1.93 0.21 0.47
N GLU A 32 -2.48 -0.96 0.79
CA GLU A 32 -3.92 -1.14 0.92
C GLU A 32 -4.32 -0.22 2.07
N SER A 33 -4.64 1.03 1.74
CA SER A 33 -5.41 1.92 2.61
C SER A 33 -6.74 1.23 2.80
N GLY A 34 -6.81 0.32 3.78
CA GLY A 34 -8.03 -0.37 4.13
C GLY A 34 -9.10 0.68 4.36
N GLU A 35 -10.31 0.44 3.85
CA GLU A 35 -11.43 1.39 3.86
C GLU A 35 -11.68 1.98 5.27
N GLU A 36 -11.38 1.21 6.32
CA GLU A 36 -11.50 1.63 7.71
C GLU A 36 -10.48 2.70 8.15
N ALA A 37 -9.30 2.74 7.53
CA ALA A 37 -8.28 3.76 7.79
C ALA A 37 -8.70 5.14 7.27
N ASP A 38 -9.45 5.18 6.18
CA ASP A 38 -9.90 6.41 5.52
C ASP A 38 -11.26 6.92 6.06
N ARG A 39 -11.84 6.23 7.06
CA ARG A 39 -13.14 6.59 7.63
C ARG A 39 -13.08 7.91 8.38
N VAL A 40 -13.89 8.87 7.93
CA VAL A 40 -14.06 10.16 8.61
C VAL A 40 -15.03 9.96 9.78
N ARG A 41 -14.54 10.16 11.00
CA ARG A 41 -15.35 9.96 12.23
C ARG A 41 -16.11 11.20 12.66
N ASN A 42 -15.47 12.37 12.61
CA ASN A 42 -16.06 13.64 13.03
C ASN A 42 -15.45 14.79 12.24
N LEU A 43 -16.27 15.76 11.86
CA LEU A 43 -15.81 17.03 11.29
C LEU A 43 -16.21 18.22 12.15
N PRO A 44 -15.41 19.30 12.17
CA PRO A 44 -15.76 20.53 12.86
C PRO A 44 -17.14 21.05 12.40
N GLY A 45 -18.09 21.15 13.32
CA GLY A 45 -19.43 21.68 13.04
C GLY A 45 -20.39 20.71 12.34
N GLN A 46 -20.03 19.44 12.17
CA GLN A 46 -20.90 18.45 11.54
C GLN A 46 -22.01 17.97 12.51
N PRO A 47 -23.30 18.06 12.12
CA PRO A 47 -24.38 17.43 12.88
C PRO A 47 -24.29 15.90 12.80
N ALA A 48 -24.95 15.19 13.72
CA ALA A 48 -24.94 13.73 13.69
C ALA A 48 -25.49 13.21 12.34
N VAL A 49 -24.70 12.37 11.67
CA VAL A 49 -25.05 11.74 10.39
C VAL A 49 -25.14 10.22 10.56
N GLY A 50 -26.09 9.61 9.86
CA GLY A 50 -26.33 8.15 9.92
C GLY A 50 -25.60 7.33 8.86
N PHE A 51 -24.75 7.96 8.03
CA PHE A 51 -24.02 7.29 6.95
C PHE A 51 -22.50 7.30 7.19
N GLY A 52 -21.83 6.27 6.68
CA GLY A 52 -20.37 6.25 6.58
C GLY A 52 -19.88 7.21 5.50
N HIS A 53 -18.78 7.90 5.77
CA HIS A 53 -18.08 8.69 4.76
C HIS A 53 -16.57 8.56 4.96
N TYR A 54 -15.85 8.58 3.84
CA TYR A 54 -14.44 8.20 3.76
C TYR A 54 -13.71 9.21 2.89
N ALA A 55 -12.51 9.61 3.29
CA ALA A 55 -11.71 10.55 2.53
C ALA A 55 -10.24 10.14 2.56
N GLY A 56 -9.59 10.16 1.41
CA GLY A 56 -8.24 9.68 1.26
C GLY A 56 -7.62 10.02 -0.09
N TYR A 57 -6.50 9.38 -0.39
CA TYR A 57 -5.77 9.57 -1.64
C TYR A 57 -5.57 8.23 -2.35
N VAL A 58 -5.92 8.18 -3.64
CA VAL A 58 -5.64 7.04 -4.50
C VAL A 58 -4.43 7.35 -5.37
N LYS A 59 -3.36 6.57 -5.21
CA LYS A 59 -2.17 6.65 -6.08
C LYS A 59 -2.54 6.15 -7.48
N LEU A 60 -2.25 6.96 -8.50
CA LEU A 60 -2.60 6.62 -9.89
C LEU A 60 -1.69 5.54 -10.47
N ARG A 61 -0.43 5.52 -10.04
CA ARG A 61 0.57 4.53 -10.43
C ARG A 61 1.41 4.17 -9.20
N PRO A 62 1.88 2.92 -9.06
CA PRO A 62 2.60 2.49 -7.86
C PRO A 62 3.85 3.31 -7.54
N LYS A 63 4.54 3.84 -8.56
CA LYS A 63 5.84 4.54 -8.45
C LYS A 63 5.74 6.06 -8.64
N ASP A 64 4.54 6.60 -8.74
CA ASP A 64 4.33 8.02 -8.97
C ASP A 64 3.97 8.74 -7.69
N GLU A 65 4.44 9.99 -7.56
CA GLU A 65 4.03 10.92 -6.51
C GLU A 65 2.62 11.51 -6.75
N LYS A 66 2.02 11.21 -7.90
CA LYS A 66 0.70 11.72 -8.27
C LYS A 66 -0.39 10.85 -7.64
N ALA A 67 -1.20 11.46 -6.79
CA ALA A 67 -2.39 10.87 -6.22
C ALA A 67 -3.62 11.75 -6.46
N LEU A 68 -4.79 11.12 -6.51
CA LEU A 68 -6.08 11.80 -6.54
C LEU A 68 -6.71 11.75 -5.17
N PHE A 69 -7.14 12.92 -4.69
CA PHE A 69 -7.99 13.00 -3.51
C PHE A 69 -9.40 12.49 -3.85
N TYR A 70 -10.00 11.74 -2.92
CA TYR A 70 -11.40 11.35 -2.99
C TYR A 70 -12.11 11.63 -1.68
N TRP A 71 -13.43 11.83 -1.78
CA TRP A 71 -14.33 11.86 -0.64
C TRP A 71 -15.61 11.14 -1.01
N PHE A 72 -15.79 9.96 -0.42
CA PHE A 72 -16.90 9.06 -0.69
C PHE A 72 -17.92 9.10 0.46
N PHE A 73 -19.19 9.00 0.10
CA PHE A 73 -20.33 9.01 1.02
C PHE A 73 -21.17 7.76 0.74
N GLU A 74 -21.37 6.92 1.74
CA GLU A 74 -22.28 5.78 1.63
C GLU A 74 -23.72 6.27 1.50
N ALA A 75 -24.51 5.52 0.75
CA ALA A 75 -25.94 5.74 0.72
C ALA A 75 -26.51 5.48 2.12
N GLN A 76 -27.36 6.39 2.60
CA GLN A 76 -28.17 6.13 3.78
C GLN A 76 -29.15 5.02 3.47
N ASP A 77 -29.33 4.07 4.40
CA ASP A 77 -30.41 3.11 4.30
C ASP A 77 -31.73 3.86 4.18
N GLY A 78 -32.53 3.51 3.17
CA GLY A 78 -33.79 4.16 2.83
C GLY A 78 -34.92 3.92 3.84
N SER A 79 -34.61 3.45 5.06
CA SER A 79 -35.57 3.43 6.15
C SER A 79 -35.82 4.88 6.59
N LEU A 80 -36.94 5.42 6.08
CA LEU A 80 -37.58 6.65 6.56
C LEU A 80 -37.61 6.70 8.11
N PRO A 81 -37.56 7.91 8.70
CA PRO A 81 -37.43 8.12 10.15
C PRO A 81 -38.52 7.44 10.99
#